data_AF-A0A699X9H7-F1
#
_entry.id   AF-A0A699X9H7-F1
#
_cell.length_a   1.000
_cell.length_b   1.000
_cell.length_c   1.000
_cell.angle_alpha   90.00
_cell.angle_beta   90.00
_cell.angle_gamma   90.00
#
_symmetry.space_group_name_H-M   'P 1'
#
loop_
_entity.id
_entity.type
_entity.pdbx_description
1 polymer ?
#
loop_
_entity_poly.entity_id
_entity_poly.type
_entity_poly.pdbx_seq_one_letter_code
_entity_poly.pdbx_strand_id
1 'polypeptide(L)' 'HSIPTEEADMSKSALIVVDIQNDYFPGGKWPLVGADAAADNAAKIIQATRDSNGLVVHIRHEFTREDAPFFTPNSEG' A
#
# COMPACT_ATOMS: atom_id res chain seq x y z
N HIS A 1 14.18 11.55 -29.58
CA HIS A 1 13.40 12.26 -28.54
C HIS A 1 13.74 11.56 -27.23
N SER A 2 14.74 12.07 -26.51
CA SER A 2 15.24 11.45 -25.28
C SER A 2 14.32 11.88 -24.14
N ILE A 3 13.70 10.92 -23.46
CA ILE A 3 12.91 11.20 -22.25
C ILE A 3 13.91 11.69 -21.20
N PRO A 4 13.71 12.89 -20.60
CA PRO A 4 14.49 13.27 -19.45
C PRO A 4 14.06 12.34 -18.31
N THR A 5 14.99 11.52 -17.81
CA THR A 5 14.89 10.95 -16.48
C THR A 5 14.99 12.12 -15.51
N GLU A 6 13.86 12.73 -15.23
CA GLU A 6 13.70 13.66 -14.12
C GLU A 6 13.99 12.83 -12.87
N GLU A 7 15.23 12.89 -12.38
CA GLU A 7 15.53 12.48 -11.01
C GLU A 7 14.64 13.37 -10.15
N ALA A 8 13.54 12.78 -9.67
CA ALA A 8 12.63 13.46 -8.79
C ALA A 8 13.45 14.09 -7.66
N ASP A 9 13.24 15.39 -7.43
CA ASP A 9 13.83 16.09 -6.30
C ASP A 9 13.40 15.37 -5.01
N MET A 10 14.28 14.49 -4.53
CA MET A 10 14.06 13.63 -3.36
C MET A 10 13.88 14.46 -2.08
N SER A 11 14.12 15.78 -2.12
CA SER A 11 13.91 16.66 -0.97
C SER A 11 12.43 16.80 -0.59
N LYS A 12 11.49 16.43 -1.47
CA LYS A 12 10.04 16.45 -1.19
C LYS A 12 9.31 15.21 -1.73
N SER A 13 9.86 14.03 -1.50
CA SER A 13 9.20 12.76 -1.86
C SER A 13 8.43 12.16 -0.67
N ALA A 14 7.28 11.55 -0.95
CA ALA A 14 6.49 10.81 0.01
C ALA A 14 6.11 9.44 -0.58
N LEU A 15 6.19 8.40 0.24
CA LEU A 15 5.72 7.06 -0.11
C LEU A 15 4.23 6.95 0.21
N ILE A 16 3.42 6.64 -0.80
CA ILE A 16 1.99 6.36 -0.63
C ILE A 16 1.78 4.86 -0.75
N VAL A 17 1.26 4.25 0.31
CA VAL A 17 0.92 2.83 0.40
C VAL A 17 -0.60 2.72 0.32
N VAL A 18 -1.12 2.08 -0.73
CA VAL A 18 -2.56 2.01 -0.99
C VAL A 18 -3.06 0.60 -0.78
N ASP A 19 -4.06 0.46 0.09
CA ASP A 19 -4.91 -0.71 0.28
C ASP A 19 -4.13 -2.03 0.47
N ILE A 20 -2.98 -2.00 1.15
CA ILE A 20 -2.33 -3.24 1.66
C ILE A 20 -3.14 -3.72 2.87
N GLN A 21 -4.25 -4.39 2.58
CA GLN A 21 -5.24 -4.86 3.54
C GLN A 21 -5.34 -6.39 3.53
N ASN A 22 -5.75 -6.96 4.66
CA ASN A 22 -5.77 -8.41 4.86
C ASN A 22 -6.70 -9.13 3.86
N ASP A 23 -7.70 -8.42 3.33
CA ASP A 23 -8.61 -8.96 2.32
C ASP A 23 -7.92 -9.41 1.02
N TYR A 24 -6.76 -8.84 0.68
CA TYR A 24 -6.01 -9.22 -0.52
C TYR A 24 -5.05 -10.40 -0.32
N PHE A 25 -4.82 -10.83 0.92
CA PHE A 25 -3.91 -11.94 1.24
C PHE A 25 -4.62 -13.30 1.16
N PRO A 26 -3.86 -14.41 1.09
CA PRO A 26 -4.44 -15.75 1.18
C PRO A 26 -5.29 -15.91 2.45
N GLY A 27 -6.58 -16.26 2.27
CA GLY A 27 -7.55 -16.37 3.38
C GLY A 27 -8.39 -15.12 3.62
N GLY A 28 -8.09 -14.01 2.96
CA GLY A 28 -8.92 -12.81 2.90
C GLY A 28 -10.14 -12.98 1.99
N LYS A 29 -11.04 -11.99 2.00
CA LYS A 29 -12.28 -12.04 1.18
C LYS A 29 -12.00 -11.89 -0.32
N TRP A 30 -10.85 -11.34 -0.72
CA TRP A 30 -10.52 -11.07 -2.12
C TRP A 30 -9.04 -11.29 -2.46
N PRO A 31 -8.54 -12.54 -2.38
CA PRO A 31 -7.11 -12.83 -2.53
C PRO A 31 -6.58 -12.46 -3.91
N LEU A 32 -5.48 -11.70 -3.94
CA LEU A 32 -4.77 -11.34 -5.18
C LEU A 32 -3.57 -12.25 -5.40
N VAL A 33 -3.31 -12.58 -6.66
CA VAL A 33 -2.11 -13.33 -7.04
C VAL A 33 -0.88 -12.44 -6.81
N GLY A 34 0.03 -12.88 -5.93
CA GLY A 34 1.26 -12.16 -5.63
C GLY A 34 1.13 -11.08 -4.55
N ALA A 35 0.03 -11.04 -3.80
CA ALA A 35 -0.16 -10.13 -2.67
C ALA A 35 0.98 -10.24 -1.64
N ASP A 36 1.42 -11.45 -1.30
CA ASP A 36 2.52 -11.69 -0.36
C ASP A 36 3.83 -11.04 -0.86
N ALA A 37 4.21 -11.31 -2.11
CA ALA A 37 5.42 -10.76 -2.70
C ALA A 37 5.37 -9.23 -2.85
N ALA A 38 4.19 -8.68 -3.15
CA ALA A 38 3.98 -7.24 -3.20
C ALA A 38 4.11 -6.62 -1.80
N ALA A 39 3.54 -7.24 -0.77
CA ALA A 39 3.62 -6.79 0.62
C ALA A 39 5.05 -6.86 1.16
N ASP A 40 5.81 -7.92 0.85
CA ASP A 40 7.22 -8.05 1.22
C ASP A 40 8.07 -6.93 0.63
N ASN A 41 7.82 -6.57 -0.63
CA ASN A 41 8.53 -5.46 -1.27
C ASN A 41 8.08 -4.10 -0.73
N ALA A 42 6.79 -3.92 -0.48
CA ALA A 42 6.28 -2.73 0.17
C ALA A 42 6.91 -2.52 1.56
N ALA A 43 7.06 -3.57 2.36
CA ALA A 43 7.71 -3.52 3.66
C ALA A 43 9.16 -2.99 3.56
N LYS A 44 9.93 -3.47 2.57
CA LYS A 44 11.30 -2.99 2.32
C LYS A 44 11.34 -1.50 1.97
N ILE A 45 10.44 -1.05 1.09
CA ILE A 45 10.40 0.35 0.63
C ILE A 45 9.92 1.27 1.75
N ILE A 46 8.94 0.85 2.55
CA ILE A 46 8.48 1.57 3.73
C ILE A 46 9.62 1.73 4.74
N GLN A 47 10.36 0.67 5.00
CA GLN A 47 11.50 0.72 5.92
C GLN A 47 12.57 1.68 5.41
N ALA A 48 12.99 1.56 4.14
CA ALA A 48 13.97 2.45 3.54
C ALA A 48 13.54 3.94 3.57
N THR A 49 12.24 4.19 3.38
CA THR A 49 11.67 5.56 3.45
C THR A 49 11.70 6.10 4.88
N ARG A 50 11.36 5.26 5.88
CA ARG A 50 11.44 5.63 7.31
C ARG A 50 12.87 5.89 7.75
N ASP A 51 13.81 5.06 7.32
CA ASP A 51 15.24 5.21 7.63
C ASP A 51 15.82 6.50 7.02
N SER A 52 15.27 6.93 5.88
CA SER A 52 15.62 8.19 5.22
C SER A 52 14.83 9.40 5.76
N ASN A 53 14.09 9.23 6.87
CA ASN A 53 13.25 10.27 7.48
C ASN A 53 12.17 10.84 6.53
N GLY A 54 11.78 10.06 5.52
CA GLY A 54 10.78 10.40 4.51
C GLY A 54 9.34 10.20 5.01
N LEU A 55 8.40 10.88 4.35
CA LEU A 55 6.98 10.77 4.68
C LEU A 55 6.40 9.46 4.13
N VAL A 56 5.76 8.66 4.98
CA VAL A 56 5.00 7.48 4.56
C VAL A 56 3.53 7.69 4.89
N VAL A 57 2.68 7.65 3.87
CA VAL A 57 1.23 7.79 3.97
C VAL A 57 0.57 6.46 3.65
N HIS A 58 -0.24 5.94 4.56
CA HIS A 58 -1.03 4.73 4.34
C HIS A 58 -2.48 5.13 4.03
N ILE A 59 -2.98 4.64 2.90
CA ILE A 59 -4.38 4.75 2.50
C ILE A 59 -5.02 3.39 2.71
N ARG A 60 -6.13 3.38 3.45
CA ARG A 60 -6.95 2.21 3.70
C ARG A 60 -8.34 2.48 3.14
N HIS A 61 -8.88 1.54 2.39
CA HIS A 61 -10.27 1.58 1.96
C HIS A 61 -11.15 0.90 3.01
N GLU A 62 -12.20 1.58 3.44
CA GLU A 62 -13.27 0.99 4.26
C GLU A 62 -14.60 1.31 3.59
N PHE A 63 -15.43 0.29 3.32
CA PHE A 63 -16.80 0.54 2.93
C PHE A 63 -17.60 0.97 4.16
N THR A 64 -18.47 1.96 3.99
CA THR A 64 -19.38 2.43 5.04
C THR A 64 -20.60 1.53 5.25
N ARG A 65 -20.71 0.43 4.48
CA ARG A 65 -21.84 -0.49 4.50
C ARG A 65 -21.42 -1.82 5.11
N GLU A 66 -22.22 -2.32 6.07
CA GLU A 66 -22.00 -3.62 6.72
C GLU A 66 -22.14 -4.81 5.76
N ASP A 67 -22.83 -4.64 4.62
CA ASP A 67 -23.05 -5.68 3.61
C ASP A 67 -21.99 -5.69 2.49
N ALA A 68 -20.88 -4.97 2.67
CA ALA A 68 -19.81 -4.93 1.68
C ALA A 68 -19.16 -6.33 1.50
N PRO A 69 -18.94 -6.78 0.25
CA PRO A 69 -18.33 -8.08 -0.02
C PRO A 69 -16.87 -8.18 0.43
N PHE A 70 -16.19 -7.05 0.66
CA PHE A 70 -14.81 -6.89 1.18
C PHE A 70 -14.68 -5.51 1.86
N PHE A 71 -13.64 -5.24 2.64
CA PHE A 71 -13.40 -4.01 3.44
C PHE A 71 -14.57 -3.56 4.32
N THR A 72 -15.10 -4.51 5.09
CA THR A 72 -16.19 -4.24 6.05
C THR A 72 -15.70 -3.39 7.23
N PRO A 73 -16.50 -2.41 7.68
CA PRO A 73 -16.10 -1.53 8.79
C PRO A 73 -15.97 -2.36 10.09
N ASN A 74 -14.92 -2.11 10.87
CA ASN A 74 -14.56 -2.85 12.10
C ASN A 74 -14.20 -4.33 11.92
N SER A 75 -13.96 -4.81 10.69
CA SER A 75 -13.39 -6.14 10.50
C SER A 75 -11.87 -6.12 10.62
N GLU A 76 -11.25 -7.27 10.88
CA GLU A 76 -9.79 -7.41 10.80
C GLU A 76 -9.24 -7.30 9.35
N GLY A 77 -10.09 -6.93 8.38
CA GLY A 77 -9.79 -6.75 6.94
C GLY A 77 -9.34 -5.36 6.54
#